data_AF-A0A4U0YJ18-F1
#
_entry.id   AF-A0A4U0YJ18-F1
#
_cell.length_a   1.000
_cell.length_b   1.000
_cell.length_c   1.000
_cell.angle_alpha   90.00
_cell.angle_beta   90.00
_cell.angle_gamma   90.00
#
_symmetry.space_group_name_H-M   'P 1'
#
loop_
_entity.id
_entity.type
_entity.pdbx_description
1 polymer ?
#
loop_
_entity_poly.entity_id
_entity_poly.type
_entity_poly.pdbx_seq_one_letter_code
_entity_poly.pdbx_strand_id
1 'polypeptide(L)'
;MQTPIIRISDLLEHVNPTVLILDIEGAEVDLLPDRLPAGLRLIMVELHTPDIGDEATASVVNTIMSQGFTLKHLRAQTWAFER
;
A
#
# COMPACT_ATOMS: atom_id res chain seq x y z
N MET A 1 9.34 -18.82 -18.13
CA MET A 1 9.11 -17.44 -18.63
C MET A 1 9.25 -16.52 -17.42
N GLN A 2 10.05 -15.46 -17.50
CA GLN A 2 10.20 -14.49 -16.40
C GLN A 2 9.43 -13.22 -16.75
N THR A 3 8.72 -12.66 -15.77
CA THR A 3 8.00 -11.38 -15.92
C THR A 3 8.95 -10.24 -15.53
N PRO A 4 9.02 -9.14 -16.32
CA PRO A 4 9.77 -7.96 -15.93
C PRO A 4 9.31 -7.41 -14.57
N ILE A 5 10.26 -6.96 -13.74
CA ILE A 5 9.99 -6.40 -12.41
C ILE A 5 10.25 -4.90 -12.45
N ILE A 6 9.35 -4.12 -11.86
CA ILE A 6 9.50 -2.69 -11.63
C ILE A 6 9.33 -2.41 -10.14
N ARG A 7 10.09 -1.45 -9.59
CA ARG A 7 9.89 -0.98 -8.22
C ARG A 7 8.71 -0.02 -8.18
N ILE A 8 7.88 -0.13 -7.15
CA ILE A 8 6.77 0.81 -7.00
C ILE A 8 7.26 2.25 -6.77
N SER A 9 8.42 2.44 -6.14
CA SER A 9 9.05 3.77 -5.99
C SER A 9 9.21 4.47 -7.34
N ASP A 10 9.75 3.75 -8.33
CA ASP A 10 10.03 4.27 -9.66
C ASP A 10 8.71 4.64 -10.36
N LEU A 11 7.67 3.82 -10.17
CA LEU A 11 6.33 4.08 -10.70
C LEU A 11 5.66 5.29 -10.04
N LEU A 12 5.77 5.43 -8.71
CA LEU A 12 5.22 6.54 -7.96
C LEU A 12 5.87 7.87 -8.35
N GLU A 13 7.18 7.88 -8.57
CA GLU A 13 7.89 9.06 -9.07
C GLU A 13 7.49 9.43 -10.50
N HIS A 14 7.36 8.43 -11.38
CA HIS A 14 7.01 8.66 -12.78
C HIS A 14 5.56 9.12 -12.98
N VAL A 15 4.62 8.45 -12.31
CA VAL A 15 3.17 8.70 -12.48
C VAL A 15 2.71 9.86 -11.60
N ASN A 16 3.34 10.07 -10.44
CA ASN A 16 2.94 11.03 -9.42
C ASN A 16 1.43 10.99 -9.10
N PRO A 17 0.90 9.83 -8.65
CA PRO A 17 -0.54 9.62 -8.51
C PRO A 17 -1.13 10.40 -7.33
N THR A 18 -2.42 10.74 -7.45
CA THR A 18 -3.22 11.23 -6.32
C THR A 18 -4.02 10.13 -5.63
N VAL A 19 -4.19 8.97 -6.27
CA VAL A 19 -4.89 7.79 -5.74
C VAL A 19 -4.08 6.54 -6.09
N LEU A 20 -3.91 5.64 -5.12
CA LEU A 20 -3.25 4.34 -5.28
C LEU A 20 -4.25 3.23 -4.94
N ILE A 21 -4.43 2.27 -5.85
CA ILE A 21 -5.29 1.09 -5.65
C ILE A 21 -4.41 -0.14 -5.86
N LEU A 22 -4.37 -1.03 -4.86
CA LEU A 22 -3.47 -2.17 -4.83
C LEU A 22 -4.23 -3.45 -4.49
N ASP A 23 -3.96 -4.48 -5.27
CA ASP A 23 -4.26 -5.87 -4.99
C ASP A 23 -3.02 -6.65 -5.43
N ILE A 24 -2.27 -7.13 -4.45
CA ILE A 24 -0.91 -7.66 -4.64
C ILE A 24 -0.65 -8.85 -3.72
N GLU A 25 -1.61 -9.77 -3.66
CA GLU A 25 -1.47 -11.20 -3.36
C GLU A 25 -0.16 -11.65 -2.65
N GLY A 26 0.05 -11.22 -1.40
CA GLY A 26 1.14 -11.67 -0.54
C GLY A 26 2.45 -10.86 -0.62
N ALA A 27 2.54 -9.86 -1.50
CA ALA A 27 3.70 -8.95 -1.61
C ALA A 27 3.39 -7.54 -1.07
N GLU A 28 2.47 -7.41 -0.12
CA GLU A 28 2.12 -6.15 0.54
C GLU A 28 3.23 -5.66 1.47
N VAL A 29 3.97 -6.61 2.07
CA VAL A 29 5.10 -6.34 2.97
C VAL A 29 6.24 -5.73 2.16
N ASP A 30 6.83 -4.67 2.68
CA ASP A 30 7.93 -3.92 2.05
C ASP A 30 7.61 -3.34 0.66
N LEU A 31 6.34 -3.35 0.23
CA LEU A 31 5.94 -2.77 -1.03
C LEU A 31 6.12 -1.25 -1.02
N LEU A 32 5.51 -0.60 -0.02
CA LEU A 32 5.45 0.86 0.01
C LEU A 32 6.77 1.45 0.49
N PRO A 33 7.29 2.51 -0.16
CA PRO A 33 8.48 3.20 0.29
C PRO A 33 8.23 4.00 1.57
N ASP A 34 9.31 4.38 2.25
CA ASP A 34 9.27 5.22 3.47
C ASP A 34 8.64 6.61 3.23
N ARG A 35 8.58 7.05 1.96
CA ARG A 35 8.01 8.34 1.58
C ARG A 35 7.13 8.25 0.33
N LEU A 36 5.83 8.38 0.54
CA LEU A 36 4.82 8.49 -0.51
C LEU A 36 4.75 9.91 -1.09
N PRO A 37 4.39 10.07 -2.39
CA PRO A 37 4.29 11.38 -3.04
C PRO A 37 3.35 12.31 -2.27
N ALA A 38 3.72 13.58 -2.07
CA ALA A 38 2.92 14.52 -1.28
C ALA A 38 1.50 14.72 -1.81
N GLY A 39 1.28 14.58 -3.12
CA GLY A 39 -0.03 14.69 -3.76
C GLY A 39 -0.93 13.45 -3.60
N LEU A 40 -0.40 12.34 -3.09
CA LEU A 40 -1.19 11.12 -2.85
C LEU A 40 -2.17 11.38 -1.68
N ARG A 41 -3.47 11.24 -1.93
CA ARG A 41 -4.54 11.52 -0.96
C ARG A 41 -5.35 10.29 -0.54
N LEU A 42 -5.28 9.21 -1.31
CA LEU A 42 -6.04 7.98 -1.06
C LEU A 42 -5.19 6.75 -1.41
N ILE A 43 -5.17 5.79 -0.49
CA ILE A 43 -4.66 4.43 -0.72
C ILE A 43 -5.80 3.46 -0.45
N MET A 44 -6.14 2.65 -1.44
CA MET A 44 -7.01 1.48 -1.29
C MET A 44 -6.15 0.24 -1.51
N VAL A 45 -6.10 -0.66 -0.54
CA VAL A 45 -5.24 -1.84 -0.58
C VAL A 45 -5.99 -3.07 -0.07
N GLU A 46 -5.84 -4.19 -0.77
CA GLU A 46 -6.19 -5.49 -0.22
C GLU A 46 -5.05 -6.01 0.65
N LEU A 47 -5.34 -6.31 1.92
CA LEU A 47 -4.39 -6.93 2.83
C LEU A 47 -4.77 -8.39 3.01
N HIS A 48 -3.96 -9.28 2.42
CA HIS A 48 -4.11 -10.73 2.50
C HIS A 48 -3.55 -11.27 3.83
N THR A 49 -4.11 -10.82 4.96
CA THR A 49 -3.67 -11.22 6.32
C THR A 49 -3.53 -12.73 6.52
N PRO A 50 -4.39 -13.62 5.95
CA PRO A 50 -4.16 -15.06 6.05
C PRO A 50 -2.83 -15.55 5.46
N ASP A 51 -2.30 -14.84 4.45
CA ASP A 51 -1.07 -15.20 3.74
C ASP A 51 0.16 -14.53 4.36
N ILE A 52 0.05 -13.25 4.75
CA ILE A 52 1.18 -12.48 5.32
C ILE A 52 1.27 -12.54 6.86
N GLY A 53 0.18 -12.87 7.55
CA GLY A 53 0.09 -12.91 9.01
C GLY A 53 -0.20 -11.56 9.68
N ASP A 54 -0.57 -11.62 10.96
CA ASP A 54 -1.01 -10.45 11.74
C ASP A 54 0.10 -9.42 11.96
N GLU A 55 1.33 -9.87 12.22
CA GLU A 55 2.48 -8.98 12.45
C GLU A 55 2.84 -8.18 11.20
N ALA A 56 2.88 -8.86 10.04
CA ALA A 56 3.14 -8.22 8.76
C ALA A 56 2.00 -7.26 8.38
N THR A 57 0.74 -7.65 8.61
CA THR A 57 -0.42 -6.77 8.41
C THR A 57 -0.28 -5.50 9.25
N ALA A 58 0.03 -5.63 10.55
CA ALA A 58 0.22 -4.48 11.43
C ALA A 58 1.38 -3.59 10.97
N SER A 59 2.48 -4.18 10.48
CA SER A 59 3.61 -3.44 9.91
C SER A 59 3.19 -2.58 8.71
N VAL A 60 2.47 -3.16 7.73
CA VAL A 60 1.98 -2.43 6.55
C VAL A 60 1.07 -1.27 6.96
N VAL A 61 0.12 -1.52 7.87
CA VAL A 61 -0.80 -0.49 8.37
C VAL A 61 -0.03 0.64 9.06
N ASN A 62 0.94 0.33 9.92
CA ASN A 62 1.77 1.31 10.61
C ASN A 62 2.61 2.13 9.63
N THR A 63 3.16 1.50 8.58
CA THR A 63 3.91 2.19 7.52
C THR A 63 3.02 3.19 6.78
N ILE A 64 1.78 2.83 6.46
CA ILE A 64 0.83 3.75 5.81
C ILE A 64 0.47 4.90 6.75
N MET A 65 0.12 4.59 8.01
CA MET A 65 -0.35 5.58 8.97
C MET A 65 0.75 6.55 9.43
N SER A 66 2.00 6.09 9.54
CA SER A 66 3.15 6.94 9.89
C SER A 66 3.42 8.03 8.84
N GLN A 67 2.91 7.87 7.63
CA GLN A 67 3.02 8.83 6.53
C GLN A 67 1.85 9.84 6.47
N GLY A 68 1.04 9.90 7.53
CA GLY A 68 -0.03 10.88 7.72
C GLY A 68 -1.40 10.42 7.22
N PHE A 69 -1.53 9.17 6.78
CA PHE A 69 -2.80 8.60 6.37
C PHE A 69 -3.59 8.06 7.58
N THR A 70 -4.92 8.10 7.47
CA THR A 70 -5.85 7.54 8.47
C THR A 70 -6.72 6.48 7.82
N LEU A 71 -6.89 5.32 8.45
CA LEU A 71 -7.86 4.31 8.01
C LEU A 71 -9.29 4.87 8.12
N LYS A 72 -10.01 4.96 7.00
CA LYS A 72 -11.39 5.47 6.93
C LYS A 72 -12.41 4.39 6.67
N HIS A 73 -12.07 3.43 5.82
CA HIS A 73 -12.96 2.34 5.46
C HIS A 73 -12.24 1.00 5.52
N LEU A 74 -12.95 0.01 6.02
CA LEU A 74 -12.51 -1.38 6.08
C LEU A 74 -13.69 -2.26 5.69
N ARG A 75 -13.52 -3.08 4.65
CA ARG A 75 -14.52 -4.05 4.22
C ARG A 75 -13.82 -5.32 3.75
N ALA A 76 -14.01 -6.41 4.50
CA ALA A 76 -13.29 -7.66 4.27
C ALA A 76 -11.77 -7.40 4.22
N GLN A 77 -11.11 -7.77 3.13
CA GLN A 77 -9.67 -7.57 2.94
C GLN A 77 -9.32 -6.20 2.34
N THR A 78 -10.30 -5.38 1.95
CA THR A 78 -10.06 -4.07 1.34
C THR A 78 -10.05 -2.96 2.41
N TRP A 79 -8.95 -2.21 2.46
CA TRP A 79 -8.69 -1.12 3.41
C TRP A 79 -8.49 0.18 2.66
N ALA A 80 -9.15 1.26 3.09
CA ALA A 80 -9.00 2.58 2.50
C ALA A 80 -8.47 3.59 3.50
N PHE A 81 -7.37 4.24 3.13
CA PHE A 81 -6.66 5.23 3.93
C PHE A 81 -6.65 6.59 3.23
N GLU A 82 -6.90 7.65 3.98
CA GLU A 82 -7.00 9.03 3.46
C GLU A 82 -6.10 10.01 4.24
N ARG A 83 -5.63 11.06 3.58
CA ARG A 83 -4.97 12.22 4.19
C ARG A 83 -5.31 13.54 3.50
#